data_AF-A0A382JM36-F1
#
_entry.id   AF-A0A382JM36-F1
#
_cell.length_a   1.000
_cell.length_b   1.000
_cell.length_c   1.000
_cell.angle_alpha   90.00
_cell.angle_beta   90.00
_cell.angle_gamma   90.00
#
_symmetry.space_group_name_H-M   'P 1'
#
loop_
_entity.id
_entity.type
_entity.pdbx_description
1 polymer ?
#
loop_
_entity_poly.entity_id
_entity_poly.type
_entity_poly.pdbx_seq_one_letter_code
_entity_poly.pdbx_strand_id
1 'polypeptide(L)' 'MVKAVCRDYGFDCEFVSEGDLDTVIDDFGKHCTEEHGIEYQKETLTKFLINK' A
#
# COMPACT_ATOMS: atom_id res chain seq x y z
N MET A 1 -13.79 1.54 4.54
CA MET A 1 -13.00 1.70 3.30
C MET A 1 -11.64 2.26 3.68
N VAL A 2 -10.58 1.62 3.20
CA VAL A 2 -9.18 1.96 3.50
C VAL A 2 -8.59 2.59 2.24
N LYS A 3 -7.65 3.52 2.40
CA LYS A 3 -6.98 4.19 1.29
C LYS A 3 -5.47 4.19 1.47
N ALA A 4 -4.76 3.56 0.55
CA ALA A 4 -3.31 3.60 0.44
C ALA A 4 -2.91 4.63 -0.62
N VAL A 5 -1.91 5.46 -0.30
CA VAL A 5 -1.35 6.45 -1.24
C VAL A 5 0.16 6.39 -1.10
N CYS A 6 0.89 6.04 -2.15
CA CYS A 6 2.35 5.90 -2.09
C CYS A 6 3.02 7.19 -1.57
N ARG A 7 2.54 8.35 -2.01
CA ARG A 7 3.01 9.66 -1.55
C ARG A 7 2.90 9.90 -0.04
N ASP A 8 1.93 9.28 0.61
CA ASP A 8 1.76 9.39 2.07
C ASP A 8 2.86 8.64 2.84
N TYR A 9 3.46 7.63 2.20
CA TYR A 9 4.55 6.83 2.73
C TYR A 9 5.93 7.33 2.27
N GLY A 10 5.99 8.51 1.64
CA GLY A 10 7.26 9.14 1.21
C GLY A 10 7.79 8.67 -0.14
N PHE A 11 6.99 7.93 -0.92
CA PHE A 11 7.32 7.58 -2.29
C PHE A 11 6.97 8.71 -3.25
N ASP A 12 7.83 8.99 -4.23
CA ASP A 12 7.51 9.89 -5.35
C ASP A 12 6.66 9.12 -6.38
N CYS A 13 5.45 8.75 -5.97
CA CYS A 13 4.51 7.99 -6.80
C CYS A 13 3.06 8.43 -6.54
N GLU A 14 2.31 8.59 -7.64
CA GLU A 14 0.91 9.04 -7.66
C GLU A 14 -0.10 7.88 -7.49
N PHE A 15 0.38 6.67 -7.22
CA PHE A 15 -0.48 5.51 -7.03
C PHE A 15 -1.38 5.65 -5.80
N VAL A 16 -2.65 5.29 -6.00
CA VAL A 16 -3.70 5.34 -5.00
C VAL A 16 -4.56 4.08 -5.13
N SER A 17 -4.70 3.32 -4.04
CA SER A 17 -5.66 2.22 -3.94
C SER A 17 -6.67 2.53 -2.84
N GLU A 18 -7.95 2.37 -3.13
CA GLU A 18 -9.03 2.59 -2.17
C GLU A 18 -10.04 1.45 -2.27
N GLY A 19 -10.44 0.90 -1.13
CA GLY A 19 -11.36 -0.24 -1.10
C GLY A 19 -11.36 -0.98 0.24
N ASP A 20 -11.57 -2.29 0.16
CA ASP A 20 -11.42 -3.19 1.30
C ASP A 20 -9.95 -3.37 1.67
N LEU A 21 -9.69 -3.61 2.96
CA LEU A 21 -8.33 -3.74 3.49
C LEU A 21 -7.52 -4.78 2.72
N ASP A 22 -8.10 -5.96 2.44
CA ASP A 22 -7.42 -7.05 1.74
C ASP A 22 -7.06 -6.68 0.29
N THR A 23 -8.00 -6.04 -0.42
CA THR A 23 -7.79 -5.53 -1.78
C THR A 23 -6.69 -4.48 -1.81
N VAL A 24 -6.74 -3.51 -0.90
CA VAL A 24 -5.76 -2.42 -0.82
C VAL A 24 -4.37 -2.97 -0.48
N ILE A 25 -4.26 -3.94 0.43
CA ILE A 25 -2.99 -4.59 0.76
C ILE A 25 -2.39 -5.33 -0.45
N ASP A 26 -3.21 -6.08 -1.18
CA ASP A 26 -2.74 -6.85 -2.33
C ASP A 26 -2.27 -5.92 -3.47
N ASP A 27 -3.07 -4.90 -3.77
CA ASP A 27 -2.82 -3.91 -4.82
C ASP A 27 -1.61 -3.03 -4.51
N PHE A 28 -1.56 -2.49 -3.28
CA PHE A 28 -0.44 -1.66 -2.82
C PHE A 28 0.85 -2.47 -2.63
N GLY A 29 0.76 -3.71 -2.17
CA GLY A 29 1.91 -4.60 -2.03
C GLY A 29 2.52 -4.98 -3.37
N LYS A 30 1.69 -5.33 -4.36
CA LYS A 30 2.14 -5.57 -5.73
C LYS A 30 2.77 -4.34 -6.33
N HIS A 31 2.09 -3.19 -6.23
CA HIS A 31 2.62 -1.93 -6.72
C HIS A 31 3.99 -1.59 -6.10
N CYS A 32 4.15 -1.72 -4.78
CA CYS A 32 5.45 -1.50 -4.14
C CYS A 32 6.52 -2.45 -4.67
N THR A 33 6.17 -3.70 -4.95
CA THR A 33 7.13 -4.70 -5.45
C THR A 33 7.51 -4.43 -6.91
N GLU A 34 6.54 -4.08 -7.76
CA GLU A 34 6.75 -3.88 -9.20
C GLU A 34 7.34 -2.50 -9.52
N GLU A 35 6.83 -1.43 -8.91
CA GLU A 35 7.20 -0.05 -9.23
C GLU A 35 8.32 0.47 -8.34
N HIS A 36 8.37 0.05 -7.07
CA HIS A 36 9.40 0.47 -6.12
C HIS A 36 10.48 -0.60 -5.90
N GLY A 37 10.28 -1.85 -6.34
CA GLY A 37 11.20 -2.95 -6.04
C GLY A 37 11.22 -3.34 -4.57
N ILE A 38 10.19 -2.97 -3.79
CA ILE A 38 10.10 -3.16 -2.35
C ILE A 38 9.00 -4.18 -2.05
N GLU A 39 9.41 -5.34 -1.57
CA GLU A 39 8.49 -6.37 -1.12
C GLU A 39 8.12 -6.13 0.35
N TYR A 40 6.85 -5.82 0.60
CA TYR A 40 6.30 -5.73 1.95
C TYR A 40 5.52 -6.99 2.30
N GLN A 41 5.69 -7.47 3.54
CA GLN A 41 4.82 -8.51 4.06
C GLN A 41 3.39 -7.97 4.24
N LYS A 42 2.39 -8.80 3.94
CA LYS A 42 0.96 -8.43 4.10
C LYS A 42 0.67 -7.89 5.50
N GLU A 43 1.18 -8.54 6.55
CA GLU A 43 1.00 -8.07 7.94
C GLU A 43 1.58 -6.68 8.21
N THR A 44 2.70 -6.34 7.58
CA THR A 44 3.32 -5.02 7.69
C THR A 44 2.42 -3.97 7.02
N LEU A 45 1.98 -4.23 5.79
CA LEU A 45 1.04 -3.35 5.08
C LEU A 45 -0.27 -3.17 5.84
N THR A 46 -0.82 -4.26 6.38
CA THR A 46 -2.01 -4.22 7.23
C THR A 46 -1.84 -3.26 8.40
N LYS A 47 -0.71 -3.36 9.13
CA LYS A 47 -0.42 -2.45 10.25
C LYS A 47 -0.27 -1.01 9.80
N PHE A 48 0.41 -0.75 8.68
CA PHE A 48 0.58 0.59 8.12
C PHE A 48 -0.75 1.23 7.70
N LEU A 49 -1.68 0.44 7.17
CA LEU A 49 -2.96 0.90 6.68
C LEU A 49 -4.01 1.07 7.79
N ILE A 50 -3.90 0.29 8.88
CA ILE A 50 -4.79 0.38 10.04
C ILE A 50 -4.34 1.46 11.05
N ASN A 51 -3.04 1.70 11.20
CA ASN A 51 -2.51 2.70 12.15
C ASN A 51 -2.43 4.13 11.58
N LYS A 52 -3.09 4.38 10.46
CA LYS A 52 -3.14 5.68 9.79
C LYS A 52 -4.30 6.55 10.29
#